data_AF-A0A7K6H4Z1-F1
#
_entry.id   AF-A0A7K6H4Z1-F1
#
_cell.length_a   1.000
_cell.length_b   1.000
_cell.length_c   1.000
_cell.angle_alpha   90.00
_cell.angle_beta   90.00
_cell.angle_gamma   90.00
#
_symmetry.space_group_name_H-M   'P 1'
#
loop_
_entity.id
_entity.type
_entity.pdbx_description
1 polymer ?
#
loop_
_entity_poly.entity_id
_entity_poly.type
_entity_poly.pdbx_seq_one_letter_code
_entity_poly.pdbx_strand_id
1 'polypeptide(L)'
;EQLRRERDSLRRELEQLRAESRGSAPQPSLGPDQMVIDLTDPNRPRFTLQELRDVLQERNQLKAQLLVVQEELQCYKSGIISQKRDQTEELEKEASGSSAGSSKDSEEKTIIKRL
;
A
#
# COMPACT_ATOMS: atom_id res chain seq x y z
N GLU A 1 42.00 -9.40 -17.58
CA GLU A 1 42.78 -8.17 -17.27
C GLU A 1 42.49 -6.99 -18.19
N GLN A 2 42.22 -7.21 -19.49
CA GLN A 2 41.90 -6.15 -20.45
C GLN A 2 40.72 -5.26 -20.01
N LEU A 3 39.60 -5.86 -19.58
CA LEU A 3 38.44 -5.12 -19.08
C LEU A 3 38.74 -4.21 -17.88
N ARG A 4 39.70 -4.58 -17.02
CA ARG A 4 40.12 -3.71 -15.91
C ARG A 4 40.84 -2.48 -16.44
N ARG A 5 41.76 -2.68 -17.42
CA ARG A 5 42.48 -1.59 -18.09
C ARG A 5 41.54 -0.66 -18.85
N GLU A 6 40.55 -1.21 -19.54
CA GLU A 6 39.51 -0.43 -20.24
C GLU A 6 38.66 0.38 -19.26
N ARG A 7 38.18 -0.25 -18.18
CA ARG A 7 37.45 0.45 -17.10
C ARG A 7 38.27 1.59 -16.50
N ASP A 8 39.56 1.37 -16.28
CA ASP A 8 40.46 2.39 -15.74
C ASP A 8 40.86 3.46 -16.78
N SER A 9 40.77 3.16 -18.09
CA SER A 9 40.88 4.15 -19.16
C SER A 9 39.63 5.02 -19.23
N LEU A 10 38.45 4.39 -19.31
CA LEU A 10 37.16 5.06 -19.36
C LEU A 10 36.92 5.93 -18.13
N ARG A 11 37.36 5.49 -16.94
CA ARG A 11 37.30 6.33 -15.73
C ARG A 11 38.15 7.59 -15.85
N ARG A 12 39.37 7.48 -16.38
CA ARG A 12 40.25 8.64 -16.62
C ARG A 12 39.67 9.58 -17.68
N GLU A 13 39.13 9.03 -18.76
CA GLU A 13 38.45 9.81 -19.81
C GLU A 13 37.22 10.54 -19.27
N LEU A 14 36.39 9.91 -18.43
CA LEU A 14 35.26 10.56 -17.77
C LEU A 14 35.68 11.67 -16.80
N GLU A 15 36.74 11.44 -16.04
CA GLU A 15 37.30 12.43 -15.11
C GLU A 15 37.87 13.64 -15.86
N GLN A 16 38.52 13.39 -17.00
CA GLN A 16 39.02 14.40 -17.91
C GLN A 16 37.89 15.20 -18.56
N LEU A 17 36.88 14.55 -19.12
CA LEU A 17 35.69 15.22 -19.70
C LEU A 17 34.96 16.08 -18.66
N ARG A 18 34.92 15.64 -17.40
CA ARG A 18 34.35 16.40 -16.29
C ARG A 18 35.20 17.61 -15.89
N ALA A 19 36.53 17.50 -15.96
CA ALA A 19 37.44 18.61 -15.71
C ALA A 19 37.39 19.63 -16.86
N GLU A 20 37.32 19.16 -18.10
CA GLU A 20 37.15 19.97 -19.31
C GLU A 20 35.79 20.69 -19.32
N SER A 21 34.71 20.04 -18.88
CA SER A 21 33.40 20.70 -18.72
C SER A 21 33.40 21.78 -17.62
N ARG A 22 34.32 21.70 -16.66
CA ARG A 22 34.53 22.74 -15.62
C ARG A 22 35.43 23.88 -16.09
N GLY A 23 36.41 23.59 -16.95
CA GLY A 23 37.42 24.56 -17.41
C GLY A 23 37.11 25.23 -18.75
N SER A 24 36.26 24.64 -19.58
CA SER A 24 35.96 25.11 -20.93
C SER A 24 34.48 24.87 -21.28
N ALA A 25 33.61 25.80 -20.87
CA ALA A 25 32.41 26.11 -21.63
C ALA A 25 31.86 27.48 -21.24
N PRO A 26 31.60 28.40 -22.20
CA PRO A 26 30.45 29.28 -22.04
C PRO A 26 29.24 28.34 -21.92
N GLN A 27 28.38 28.58 -20.92
CA GLN A 27 27.09 27.90 -20.78
C GLN A 27 26.51 27.62 -22.17
N PRO A 28 26.12 26.37 -22.53
CA PRO A 28 25.24 26.21 -23.66
C PRO A 28 24.08 27.16 -23.36
N SER A 29 23.73 28.02 -24.31
CA SER A 29 22.54 28.86 -24.21
C SER A 29 21.35 27.92 -24.20
N LEU A 30 21.08 27.40 -23.02
CA LEU A 30 19.93 26.60 -22.71
C LEU A 30 18.76 27.53 -22.96
N GLY A 31 17.88 27.15 -23.87
CA GLY A 31 16.61 27.82 -24.02
C GLY A 31 15.92 27.91 -22.64
N PRO A 32 14.92 28.78 -22.47
CA PRO A 32 14.33 29.11 -21.16
C PRO A 32 13.81 27.93 -20.34
N ASP A 33 13.81 26.71 -20.89
CA ASP A 33 13.30 25.47 -20.30
C ASP A 33 14.36 24.35 -20.13
N GLN A 34 15.64 24.62 -20.38
CA GLN A 34 16.67 23.57 -20.35
C GLN A 34 17.55 23.76 -19.10
N MET A 35 17.35 22.90 -18.09
CA MET A 35 18.12 22.95 -16.84
C MET A 35 19.47 22.22 -17.01
N VAL A 36 20.60 22.85 -16.65
CA VAL A 36 21.84 22.09 -16.41
C VAL A 36 21.60 21.23 -15.17
N ILE A 37 21.41 19.93 -15.37
CA ILE A 37 21.16 19.00 -14.28
C ILE A 37 22.51 18.47 -13.78
N ASP A 38 22.95 18.93 -12.60
CA ASP A 38 24.08 18.28 -11.90
C ASP A 38 23.63 16.94 -11.34
N LEU A 39 24.12 15.85 -11.94
CA LEU A 39 23.83 14.48 -11.50
C LEU A 39 24.52 14.10 -10.19
N THR A 40 25.38 14.96 -9.65
CA THR A 40 26.20 14.72 -8.45
C THR A 40 25.62 15.39 -7.20
N ASP A 41 24.62 16.26 -7.34
CA ASP A 41 24.05 16.98 -6.20
C ASP A 41 23.15 16.04 -5.36
N PRO A 42 23.50 15.79 -4.07
CA PRO A 42 22.69 14.97 -3.19
C PRO A 42 21.32 15.60 -2.84
N ASN A 43 21.20 16.93 -2.93
CA ASN A 43 19.94 17.65 -2.65
C ASN A 43 19.08 17.84 -3.90
N ARG A 44 19.54 17.35 -5.05
CA ARG A 44 18.76 17.40 -6.29
C ARG A 44 17.43 16.66 -6.08
N PRO A 45 16.28 17.27 -6.39
CA PRO A 45 15.00 16.55 -6.37
C PRO A 45 15.06 15.39 -7.38
N ARG A 46 15.08 14.16 -6.86
CA ARG A 46 15.16 12.93 -7.66
C ARG A 46 13.78 12.35 -8.00
N PHE A 47 12.78 12.76 -7.23
CA PHE A 47 11.42 12.26 -7.32
C PHE A 47 10.46 13.39 -7.67
N THR A 48 9.47 13.04 -8.46
CA THR A 48 8.28 13.84 -8.70
C THR A 48 7.36 13.80 -7.49
N LEU A 49 6.48 14.80 -7.40
CA LEU A 49 5.49 14.86 -6.33
C LEU A 49 4.48 13.69 -6.41
N GLN A 50 4.22 13.15 -7.59
CA GLN A 50 3.35 11.99 -7.79
C GLN A 50 3.95 10.74 -7.18
N GLU A 51 5.23 10.43 -7.47
CA GLU A 51 5.91 9.27 -6.89
C GLU A 51 5.93 9.35 -5.36
N LEU A 52 6.15 10.55 -4.80
CA LEU A 52 6.09 10.74 -3.35
C LEU A 52 4.69 10.46 -2.79
N ARG A 53 3.63 10.92 -3.47
CA ARG A 53 2.25 10.62 -3.06
C ARG A 53 1.98 9.12 -3.09
N ASP A 54 2.36 8.43 -4.16
CA ASP A 54 2.12 7.01 -4.33
C ASP A 54 2.81 6.20 -3.22
N VAL A 55 4.09 6.48 -2.95
CA VAL A 55 4.86 5.83 -1.87
C VAL A 55 4.25 6.14 -0.50
N LEU A 56 3.79 7.36 -0.26
CA LEU A 56 3.14 7.73 1.01
C LEU A 56 1.79 7.01 1.19
N GLN A 57 1.00 6.90 0.12
CA GLN A 57 -0.27 6.19 0.13
C GLN A 57 -0.06 4.69 0.39
N GLU A 58 0.88 4.06 -0.32
CA GLU A 58 1.25 2.65 -0.10
C GLU A 58 1.69 2.41 1.34
N ARG A 59 2.58 3.26 1.87
CA ARG A 59 3.04 3.18 3.26
C ARG A 59 1.89 3.31 4.26
N ASN A 60 0.93 4.19 4.01
CA ASN A 60 -0.23 4.35 4.89
C ASN A 60 -1.17 3.14 4.80
N GLN A 61 -1.37 2.59 3.60
CA GLN A 61 -2.17 1.39 3.35
C GLN A 61 -1.58 0.18 4.10
N LEU A 62 -0.27 -0.02 4.02
CA LEU A 62 0.44 -1.09 4.73
C LEU A 62 0.38 -0.89 6.25
N LYS A 63 0.51 0.35 6.72
CA LYS A 63 0.39 0.67 8.15
C LYS A 63 -1.01 0.36 8.69
N ALA A 64 -2.06 0.68 7.94
CA ALA A 64 -3.44 0.36 8.32
C ALA A 64 -3.66 -1.15 8.40
N GLN A 65 -3.20 -1.91 7.39
CA GLN A 65 -3.29 -3.38 7.41
C GLN A 65 -2.53 -3.99 8.60
N LEU A 66 -1.32 -3.48 8.88
CA LEU A 66 -0.54 -3.93 10.02
C LEU A 66 -1.27 -3.68 11.34
N LEU A 67 -1.91 -2.52 11.49
CA LEU A 67 -2.65 -2.19 12.70
C LEU A 67 -3.82 -3.15 12.92
N VAL A 68 -4.61 -3.43 11.87
CA VAL A 68 -5.72 -4.40 11.91
C VAL A 68 -5.23 -5.79 12.33
N VAL A 69 -4.17 -6.29 11.69
CA VAL A 69 -3.61 -7.62 12.03
C VAL A 69 -3.08 -7.64 13.47
N GLN A 70 -2.46 -6.56 13.93
CA GLN A 70 -2.00 -6.46 15.32
C GLN A 70 -3.16 -6.47 16.32
N GLU A 71 -4.25 -5.74 16.02
CA GLU A 71 -5.47 -5.73 16.83
C GLU A 71 -6.11 -7.12 16.89
N GLU A 72 -6.24 -7.80 15.74
CA GLU A 72 -6.76 -9.18 15.69
C GLU A 72 -5.91 -10.12 16.53
N LEU A 73 -4.58 -10.10 16.34
CA LEU A 73 -3.65 -10.93 17.13
C LEU A 73 -3.72 -10.62 18.63
N GLN A 74 -3.86 -9.35 19.00
CA GLN A 74 -4.07 -8.99 20.40
C GLN A 74 -5.37 -9.58 20.93
N CYS A 75 -6.47 -9.43 20.20
CA CYS A 75 -7.76 -9.97 20.61
C CYS A 75 -7.78 -11.49 20.78
N TYR A 76 -6.98 -12.23 20.00
CA TYR A 76 -6.75 -13.67 20.22
C TYR A 76 -5.96 -13.92 21.51
N LYS A 77 -4.89 -13.16 21.77
CA LYS A 77 -4.05 -13.31 22.98
C LYS A 77 -4.80 -12.94 24.27
N SER A 78 -5.64 -11.91 24.23
CA SER A 78 -6.45 -11.50 25.38
C SER A 78 -7.74 -12.32 25.54
N GLY A 79 -7.99 -13.32 24.70
CA GLY A 79 -9.14 -14.22 24.81
C GLY A 79 -10.48 -13.62 24.38
N ILE A 80 -10.49 -12.35 23.92
CA ILE A 80 -11.69 -11.61 23.52
C ILE A 80 -12.35 -12.26 22.29
N ILE A 81 -11.55 -12.73 21.33
CA ILE A 81 -12.07 -13.42 20.12
C ILE A 81 -12.25 -14.92 20.36
N SER A 82 -11.61 -15.52 21.38
CA SER A 82 -11.81 -16.94 21.71
C SER A 82 -13.28 -17.25 22.02
N GLN A 83 -14.02 -16.29 22.61
CA GLN A 83 -15.45 -16.45 22.88
C GLN A 83 -16.37 -16.14 21.69
N LYS A 84 -15.87 -15.51 20.62
CA LYS A 84 -16.74 -15.05 19.51
C LYS A 84 -17.03 -16.15 18.51
N ARG A 85 -16.09 -17.07 18.25
CA ARG A 85 -16.38 -18.25 17.40
C ARG A 85 -17.42 -19.17 18.02
N ASP A 86 -17.33 -19.40 19.33
CA ASP A 86 -18.30 -20.24 20.06
C ASP A 86 -19.70 -19.60 20.07
N GLN A 87 -19.79 -18.27 20.25
CA GLN A 87 -21.08 -17.56 20.24
C GLN A 87 -21.70 -17.41 18.84
N THR A 88 -20.89 -17.34 17.78
CA THR A 88 -21.45 -17.23 16.43
C THR A 88 -22.01 -18.59 16.01
N GLU A 89 -21.31 -19.71 16.29
CA GLU A 89 -21.80 -21.06 16.02
C GLU A 89 -23.03 -21.47 16.86
N GLU A 90 -23.15 -21.00 18.12
CA GLU A 90 -24.35 -21.24 18.94
C GLU A 90 -25.60 -20.53 18.37
N LEU A 91 -25.48 -19.30 17.84
CA LEU A 91 -26.62 -18.57 17.30
C LEU A 91 -27.16 -19.17 15.98
N GLU A 92 -26.31 -19.82 15.18
CA GLU A 92 -26.74 -20.50 13.94
C GLU A 92 -27.41 -21.86 14.25
N LYS A 93 -27.01 -22.50 15.35
CA LYS A 93 -27.59 -23.76 15.84
C LYS A 93 -28.93 -23.56 16.56
N GLU A 94 -29.07 -22.47 17.30
CA GLU A 94 -30.33 -22.06 17.97
C GLU A 94 -31.41 -21.59 16.97
N ALA A 95 -31.01 -20.93 15.88
CA ALA A 95 -31.94 -20.55 14.80
C ALA A 95 -32.47 -21.75 14.00
N SER A 96 -31.73 -22.86 13.99
CA SER A 96 -32.08 -24.10 13.27
C SER A 96 -32.80 -25.13 14.16
N GLY A 97 -32.79 -24.96 15.48
CA GLY A 97 -33.29 -25.94 16.46
C GLY A 97 -34.73 -25.75 16.95
N SER A 98 -35.41 -24.64 16.62
CA SER A 98 -36.72 -24.30 17.21
C SER A 98 -37.93 -24.47 16.27
N SER A 99 -37.97 -25.48 15.41
CA SER A 99 -39.20 -25.83 14.67
C SER A 99 -39.59 -27.32 14.75
N ALA A 100 -39.60 -27.88 15.96
CA ALA A 100 -40.16 -29.21 16.21
C ALA A 100 -41.26 -29.17 17.29
N GLY A 101 -42.49 -28.89 16.84
CA GLY A 101 -43.71 -29.54 17.35
C GLY A 101 -44.43 -28.90 18.54
N SER A 102 -45.54 -28.21 18.27
CA SER A 102 -46.79 -28.43 19.00
C SER A 102 -47.98 -27.90 18.20
N SER A 103 -48.79 -28.84 17.73
CA SER A 103 -50.09 -28.62 17.09
C SER A 103 -51.06 -27.93 18.04
N LYS A 104 -51.66 -26.81 17.63
CA LYS A 104 -52.97 -26.40 18.14
C LYS A 104 -53.76 -25.61 17.10
N ASP A 105 -54.68 -26.33 16.50
CA ASP A 105 -55.84 -25.89 15.75
C ASP A 105 -56.50 -24.63 16.34
N SER A 106 -56.69 -23.61 15.52
CA SER A 106 -57.55 -22.44 15.78
C SER A 106 -57.87 -21.77 14.44
N GLU A 107 -59.09 -22.01 13.96
CA GLU A 107 -59.66 -21.43 12.74
C GLU A 107 -59.69 -19.89 12.81
N GLU A 108 -58.90 -19.21 11.97
CA GLU A 108 -59.01 -17.76 11.78
C GLU A 108 -59.60 -17.45 10.40
N LYS A 109 -60.76 -16.79 10.40
CA LYS A 109 -61.59 -16.51 9.23
C LYS A 109 -60.99 -15.37 8.40
N THR A 110 -60.80 -15.63 7.11
CA THR A 110 -60.37 -14.71 6.05
C THR A 110 -61.22 -13.43 5.98
N ILE A 111 -60.58 -12.25 6.00
CA ILE A 111 -61.19 -10.99 5.57
C ILE A 111 -60.23 -10.28 4.60
N ILE A 112 -60.50 -10.42 3.31
CA ILE A 112 -59.86 -9.63 2.25
C ILE A 112 -60.68 -8.35 2.11
N LYS A 113 -60.08 -7.20 2.45
CA LYS A 113 -60.65 -5.89 2.09
C LYS A 113 -59.83 -5.32 0.92
N ARG A 114 -60.40 -5.40 -0.30
CA ARG A 114 -59.88 -4.65 -1.44
C ARG A 114 -60.15 -3.16 -1.22
N LEU A 115 -59.10 -2.35 -1.40
CA LEU A 115 -59.16 -0.93 -1.74
C LEU A 115 -58.23 -0.72 -2.93
#